data_AF-A0A3M2M977-F1
#
_entry.id   AF-A0A3M2M977-F1
#
_cell.length_a   1.000
_cell.length_b   1.000
_cell.length_c   1.000
_cell.angle_alpha   90.00
_cell.angle_beta   90.00
_cell.angle_gamma   90.00
#
_symmetry.space_group_name_H-M   'P 1'
#
loop_
_entity.id
_entity.type
_entity.pdbx_description
1 polymer ?
#
loop_
_entity_poly.entity_id
_entity_poly.type
_entity_poly.pdbx_seq_one_letter_code
_entity_poly.pdbx_strand_id
1 'polypeptide(L)'
;MPTSRSPRSDDSGRPSRRPRLPQHRAGRLWLAGLLAVGTAFAGASLATAGEDGAPPAGASPEAVTPLAEHGALEVCGTTLCGENGEPVQLRGMSTHGTQWFEHCVTEESLDVLANDWGADVIRVSTYVQEDGYETDPAYFTDVASRIIDQATERGMYVVVDWHMLTPGDPNVNTELAKRFFTEITARHGDQDNLIYEIANEPNGVSWSAIRSYAEEVIPVVRAGDPDSVVIVGTRGWSSLGVSDGSDESEIVADPVNAENVMYTFHFYAASHQEGYIDTLERAADQLPIFVTEFGAEEYTGDGGHDFEFADRYLDLLAEKNISWTNWNYSDDFRSGAVFEPGTCDAGSWADPGSLKESGVWISERIRG
;
A
#
# COMPACT_ATOMS: atom_id res chain seq x y z
N MET A 1 56.94 6.80 18.83
CA MET A 1 57.48 7.40 17.58
C MET A 1 58.77 6.67 17.22
N PRO A 2 59.09 6.41 15.93
CA PRO A 2 58.47 6.90 14.68
C PRO A 2 57.68 5.79 13.95
N THR A 3 56.42 6.00 13.58
CA THR A 3 55.90 6.51 12.29
C THR A 3 56.18 5.63 11.06
N SER A 4 55.18 4.86 10.64
CA SER A 4 54.88 4.68 9.20
C SER A 4 53.36 4.64 9.01
N ARG A 5 52.83 5.74 8.48
CA ARG A 5 51.49 5.84 7.88
C ARG A 5 51.56 5.41 6.42
N SER A 6 50.45 4.85 5.93
CA SER A 6 49.80 5.03 4.62
C SER A 6 49.24 3.70 4.07
N PRO A 7 48.24 3.72 3.17
CA PRO A 7 46.96 4.42 3.25
C PRO A 7 45.77 3.48 2.93
N ARG A 8 44.56 3.98 3.14
CA ARG A 8 43.29 3.40 2.65
C ARG A 8 43.20 3.49 1.12
N SER A 9 42.80 2.39 0.50
CA SER A 9 41.99 2.25 -0.72
C SER A 9 41.49 0.79 -0.67
N ASP A 10 40.23 0.44 -0.90
CA ASP A 10 39.51 0.66 -2.15
C ASP A 10 38.01 0.84 -1.91
N ASP A 11 37.49 1.78 -2.70
CA ASP A 11 36.11 2.06 -3.02
C ASP A 11 35.56 0.88 -3.85
N SER A 12 34.69 0.06 -3.27
CA SER A 12 33.99 -1.00 -3.99
C SER A 12 32.86 -0.37 -4.80
N GLY A 13 33.12 -0.16 -6.09
CA GLY A 13 32.19 0.41 -7.04
C GLY A 13 30.83 -0.30 -7.05
N ARG A 14 29.78 0.48 -6.83
CA ARG A 14 28.41 0.14 -7.22
C ARG A 14 28.37 -0.18 -8.72
N PRO A 15 27.74 -1.28 -9.16
CA PRO A 15 27.48 -1.49 -10.57
C PRO A 15 26.45 -0.45 -11.03
N SER A 16 26.82 0.33 -12.05
CA SER A 16 25.91 1.25 -12.71
C SER A 16 24.77 0.48 -13.39
N ARG A 17 23.52 0.86 -13.05
CA ARG A 17 22.30 0.38 -13.72
C ARG A 17 22.42 0.62 -15.23
N ARG A 18 22.17 -0.41 -16.03
CA ARG A 18 22.04 -0.28 -17.49
C ARG A 18 20.68 0.36 -17.80
N PRO A 19 20.61 1.45 -18.59
CA PRO A 19 19.33 1.99 -19.01
C PRO A 19 18.63 1.00 -19.96
N ARG A 20 17.40 0.60 -19.63
CA ARG A 20 16.51 -0.13 -20.54
C ARG A 20 15.94 0.86 -21.56
N LEU A 21 16.12 0.56 -22.85
CA LEU A 21 15.56 1.34 -23.95
C LEU A 21 14.05 1.05 -24.09
N PRO A 22 13.20 2.08 -24.28
CA PRO A 22 11.77 1.87 -24.52
C PRO A 22 11.53 1.29 -25.92
N GLN A 23 10.80 0.18 -25.99
CA GLN A 23 10.35 -0.40 -27.25
C GLN A 23 9.11 0.37 -27.75
N HIS A 24 9.28 1.14 -28.82
CA HIS A 24 8.20 1.80 -29.53
C HIS A 24 7.21 0.79 -30.14
N ARG A 25 5.94 0.84 -29.72
CA ARG A 25 4.82 0.21 -30.43
C ARG A 25 4.54 0.98 -31.73
N ALA A 26 4.69 0.29 -32.87
CA ALA A 26 4.44 0.83 -34.20
C ALA A 26 2.94 1.03 -34.45
N GLY A 27 2.54 2.28 -34.74
CA GLY A 27 1.20 2.64 -35.19
C GLY A 27 0.88 2.12 -36.59
N ARG A 28 -0.38 1.72 -36.80
CA ARG A 28 -0.94 1.47 -38.13
C ARG A 28 -1.82 2.65 -38.55
N LEU A 29 -1.31 3.43 -39.52
CA LEU A 29 -2.07 4.40 -40.29
C LEU A 29 -2.99 3.69 -41.29
N TRP A 30 -4.25 4.12 -41.36
CA TRP A 30 -5.10 3.95 -42.54
C TRP A 30 -5.37 5.32 -43.16
N LEU A 31 -5.17 5.42 -44.48
CA LEU A 31 -5.40 6.61 -45.28
C LEU A 31 -6.23 6.25 -46.53
N ALA A 32 -6.88 7.28 -47.06
CA ALA A 32 -7.66 7.38 -48.31
C ALA A 32 -9.18 7.16 -48.18
N GLY A 33 -10.05 7.98 -48.75
CA GLY A 33 -9.86 9.17 -49.59
C GLY A 33 -11.18 9.60 -50.26
N LEU A 34 -11.31 10.92 -50.46
CA LEU A 34 -12.00 11.65 -51.55
C LEU A 34 -13.48 11.33 -51.93
N LEU A 35 -14.34 12.36 -51.92
CA LEU A 35 -14.81 13.02 -53.16
C LEU A 35 -15.61 14.30 -52.87
N ALA A 36 -15.38 15.33 -53.69
CA ALA A 36 -16.04 16.63 -53.69
C ALA A 36 -17.12 16.71 -54.77
N VAL A 37 -18.23 17.41 -54.52
CA VAL A 37 -19.02 18.13 -55.54
C VAL A 37 -19.64 19.36 -54.88
N GLY A 38 -19.43 20.54 -55.48
CA GLY A 38 -20.02 21.80 -55.04
C GLY A 38 -21.28 22.17 -55.83
N THR A 39 -22.11 23.02 -55.22
CA THR A 39 -23.06 23.89 -55.91
C THR A 39 -23.29 25.13 -55.05
N ALA A 40 -22.98 26.30 -55.60
CA ALA A 40 -23.30 27.59 -55.02
C ALA A 40 -24.74 27.99 -55.38
N PHE A 41 -25.53 28.35 -54.37
CA PHE A 41 -26.78 29.10 -54.55
C PHE A 41 -26.80 30.27 -53.57
N ALA A 42 -26.88 31.48 -54.12
CA ALA A 42 -27.12 32.70 -53.38
C ALA A 42 -28.64 32.90 -53.20
N GLY A 43 -29.08 33.09 -51.96
CA GLY A 43 -30.45 33.42 -51.60
C GLY A 43 -30.46 34.11 -50.24
N ALA A 44 -31.04 35.32 -50.18
CA ALA A 44 -30.96 36.24 -49.05
C ALA A 44 -32.02 35.99 -47.97
N SER A 45 -31.67 36.44 -46.75
CA SER A 45 -32.51 36.86 -45.62
C SER A 45 -33.24 35.79 -44.80
N LEU A 46 -32.78 35.61 -43.55
CA LEU A 46 -33.44 36.17 -42.35
C LEU A 46 -32.51 35.96 -41.15
N ALA A 47 -32.24 37.04 -40.41
CA ALA A 47 -31.43 37.02 -39.20
C ALA A 47 -32.18 36.26 -38.09
N THR A 48 -31.58 35.17 -37.61
CA THR A 48 -31.89 34.57 -36.31
C THR A 48 -30.67 34.74 -35.42
N ALA A 49 -30.80 35.60 -34.42
CA ALA A 49 -29.89 35.65 -33.29
C ALA A 49 -30.10 34.38 -32.45
N GLY A 50 -29.03 33.70 -32.06
CA GLY A 50 -29.09 32.62 -31.08
C GLY A 50 -27.88 31.71 -31.09
N GLU A 51 -27.13 31.76 -29.99
CA GLU A 51 -26.22 30.74 -29.46
C GLU A 51 -24.81 30.68 -30.08
N ASP A 52 -23.93 31.50 -29.50
CA ASP A 52 -22.49 31.26 -29.43
C ASP A 52 -22.25 29.82 -28.95
N GLY A 53 -21.78 28.97 -29.86
CA GLY A 53 -21.33 27.62 -29.52
C GLY A 53 -20.11 27.70 -28.61
N ALA A 54 -20.29 27.25 -27.36
CA ALA A 54 -19.20 27.04 -26.43
C ALA A 54 -18.14 26.11 -27.07
N PRO A 55 -16.84 26.39 -26.91
CA PRO A 55 -15.80 25.48 -27.36
C PRO A 55 -15.98 24.11 -26.68
N PRO A 56 -15.60 22.99 -27.33
CA PRO A 56 -15.72 21.68 -26.73
C PRO A 56 -14.93 21.69 -25.42
N ALA A 57 -15.56 21.20 -24.34
CA ALA A 57 -14.89 20.98 -23.07
C ALA A 57 -13.64 20.15 -23.35
N GLY A 58 -12.47 20.78 -23.21
CA GLY A 58 -11.20 20.07 -23.26
C GLY A 58 -11.27 18.96 -22.22
N ALA A 59 -10.89 17.75 -22.60
CA ALA A 59 -10.67 16.68 -21.63
C ALA A 59 -9.78 17.25 -20.53
N SER A 60 -10.24 17.18 -19.28
CA SER A 60 -9.38 17.43 -18.13
C SER A 60 -8.13 16.55 -18.31
N PRO A 61 -6.92 17.07 -18.07
CA PRO A 61 -5.74 16.22 -18.07
C PRO A 61 -6.02 15.04 -17.13
N GLU A 62 -5.78 13.81 -17.61
CA GLU A 62 -5.83 12.62 -16.76
C GLU A 62 -4.97 12.90 -15.53
N ALA A 63 -5.53 12.69 -14.34
CA ALA A 63 -4.78 12.86 -13.10
C ALA A 63 -3.57 11.93 -13.14
N VAL A 64 -2.40 12.43 -12.75
CA VAL A 64 -1.20 11.60 -12.67
C VAL A 64 -1.43 10.60 -11.54
N THR A 65 -1.39 9.31 -11.85
CA THR A 65 -1.54 8.24 -10.85
C THR A 65 -0.32 8.19 -9.93
N PRO A 66 -0.45 7.74 -8.67
CA PRO A 66 0.66 7.61 -7.72
C PRO A 66 1.88 6.88 -8.31
N LEU A 67 1.66 5.73 -8.97
CA LEU A 67 2.74 4.97 -9.61
C LEU A 67 3.43 5.74 -10.75
N ALA A 68 2.66 6.48 -11.55
CA ALA A 68 3.21 7.29 -12.62
C ALA A 68 3.99 8.52 -12.11
N GLU A 69 3.65 9.00 -10.91
CA GLU A 69 4.35 10.11 -10.26
C GLU A 69 5.66 9.67 -9.61
N HIS A 70 5.64 8.55 -8.88
CA HIS A 70 6.72 8.15 -8.00
C HIS A 70 7.57 6.98 -8.52
N GLY A 71 7.07 6.17 -9.46
CA GLY A 71 7.81 5.04 -10.04
C GLY A 71 8.15 3.95 -9.02
N ALA A 72 9.27 3.26 -9.22
CA ALA A 72 9.74 2.25 -8.28
C ALA A 72 10.15 2.86 -6.94
N LEU A 73 9.74 2.24 -5.84
CA LEU A 73 10.01 2.73 -4.49
C LEU A 73 11.29 2.13 -3.89
N GLU A 74 11.99 2.92 -3.08
CA GLU A 74 13.12 2.47 -2.27
C GLU A 74 13.13 3.15 -0.90
N VAL A 75 13.69 2.47 0.10
CA VAL A 75 13.97 3.03 1.42
C VAL A 75 15.19 3.96 1.33
N CYS A 76 15.02 5.20 1.76
CA CYS A 76 16.00 6.26 1.72
C CYS A 76 16.20 6.86 3.13
N GLY A 77 17.19 6.35 3.87
CA GLY A 77 17.37 6.72 5.28
C GLY A 77 16.27 6.10 6.14
N THR A 78 15.43 6.93 6.76
CA THR A 78 14.31 6.48 7.63
C THR A 78 12.94 6.68 6.97
N THR A 79 12.88 6.87 5.65
CA THR A 79 11.63 7.07 4.92
C THR A 79 11.60 6.29 3.61
N LEU A 80 10.44 6.32 2.95
CA LEU A 80 10.18 5.74 1.64
C LEU A 80 10.35 6.84 0.58
N CYS A 81 11.05 6.54 -0.51
CA CYS A 81 11.26 7.46 -1.63
C CYS A 81 10.78 6.85 -2.94
N GLY A 82 10.41 7.73 -3.89
CA GLY A 82 10.20 7.38 -5.29
C GLY A 82 11.52 7.24 -6.06
N GLU A 83 11.42 6.87 -7.34
CA GLU A 83 12.57 6.59 -8.22
C GLU A 83 13.49 7.81 -8.45
N ASN A 84 12.98 9.01 -8.16
CA ASN A 84 13.71 10.27 -8.24
C ASN A 84 14.48 10.60 -6.94
N GLY A 85 14.33 9.79 -5.89
CA GLY A 85 14.95 9.99 -4.57
C GLY A 85 14.23 10.99 -3.66
N GLU A 86 13.03 11.44 -4.02
CA GLU A 86 12.21 12.31 -3.17
C GLU A 86 11.34 11.47 -2.23
N PRO A 87 11.16 11.90 -0.96
CA PRO A 87 10.28 11.22 0.00
C PRO A 87 8.83 11.13 -0.49
N VAL A 88 8.19 9.99 -0.23
CA VAL A 88 6.81 9.68 -0.61
C VAL A 88 6.04 9.21 0.61
N GLN A 89 4.81 9.70 0.78
CA GLN A 89 3.86 9.18 1.76
C GLN A 89 2.67 8.57 1.03
N LEU A 90 2.56 7.24 1.05
CA LEU A 90 1.42 6.52 0.52
C LEU A 90 0.30 6.49 1.56
N ARG A 91 -0.93 6.79 1.14
CA ARG A 91 -2.12 6.82 2.00
C ARG A 91 -3.21 5.97 1.37
N GLY A 92 -3.83 5.09 2.15
CA GLY A 92 -4.90 4.28 1.60
C GLY A 92 -5.56 3.32 2.57
N MET A 93 -6.05 2.21 2.03
CA MET A 93 -6.91 1.28 2.74
C MET A 93 -6.34 -0.13 2.74
N SER A 94 -6.57 -0.86 3.81
CA SER A 94 -6.38 -2.30 3.89
C SER A 94 -7.70 -3.01 3.58
N THR A 95 -7.67 -4.07 2.78
CA THR A 95 -8.80 -5.00 2.72
C THR A 95 -8.95 -5.64 4.10
N HIS A 96 -10.18 -6.04 4.46
CA HIS A 96 -10.31 -7.08 5.48
C HIS A 96 -9.73 -8.40 4.93
N GLY A 97 -9.64 -9.44 5.77
CA GLY A 97 -9.36 -10.80 5.32
C GLY A 97 -10.19 -11.21 4.10
N THR A 98 -9.49 -11.50 3.00
CA THR A 98 -10.09 -11.82 1.69
C THR A 98 -10.93 -13.09 1.72
N GLN A 99 -10.67 -14.03 2.62
CA GLN A 99 -11.50 -15.22 2.82
C GLN A 99 -12.94 -14.90 3.25
N TRP A 100 -13.16 -13.73 3.86
CA TRP A 100 -14.49 -13.28 4.30
C TRP A 100 -15.05 -12.18 3.41
N PHE A 101 -14.20 -11.22 3.01
CA PHE A 101 -14.64 -9.98 2.36
C PHE A 101 -14.07 -9.79 0.95
N GLU A 102 -13.69 -10.87 0.26
CA GLU A 102 -13.30 -10.79 -1.16
C GLU A 102 -14.36 -10.08 -2.02
N HIS A 103 -15.64 -10.32 -1.74
CA HIS A 103 -16.76 -9.71 -2.46
C HIS A 103 -16.83 -8.18 -2.30
N CYS A 104 -16.11 -7.60 -1.33
CA CYS A 104 -15.96 -6.15 -1.17
C CYS A 104 -14.89 -5.54 -2.10
N VAL A 105 -14.03 -6.36 -2.70
CA VAL A 105 -12.90 -5.93 -3.53
C VAL A 105 -13.18 -6.25 -5.00
N THR A 106 -13.95 -5.35 -5.62
CA THR A 106 -14.44 -5.44 -7.01
C THR A 106 -13.77 -4.37 -7.87
N GLU A 107 -13.92 -4.45 -9.19
CA GLU A 107 -13.41 -3.39 -10.07
C GLU A 107 -14.03 -2.04 -9.72
N GLU A 108 -15.34 -2.01 -9.47
CA GLU A 108 -16.06 -0.78 -9.13
C GLU A 108 -15.68 -0.22 -7.75
N SER A 109 -15.44 -1.07 -6.75
CA SER A 109 -14.99 -0.58 -5.44
C SER A 109 -13.56 -0.04 -5.51
N LEU A 110 -12.67 -0.69 -6.25
CA LEU A 110 -11.31 -0.19 -6.48
C LEU A 110 -11.31 1.09 -7.32
N ASP A 111 -12.26 1.29 -8.24
CA ASP A 111 -12.43 2.57 -8.94
C ASP A 111 -12.78 3.71 -7.97
N VAL A 112 -13.66 3.45 -6.99
CA VAL A 112 -13.99 4.44 -5.97
C VAL A 112 -12.78 4.72 -5.07
N LEU A 113 -12.05 3.69 -4.65
CA LEU A 113 -10.86 3.87 -3.82
C LEU A 113 -9.78 4.69 -4.55
N ALA A 114 -9.48 4.36 -5.80
CA ALA A 114 -8.45 5.05 -6.56
C ALA A 114 -8.87 6.46 -6.99
N ASN A 115 -10.07 6.61 -7.57
CA ASN A 115 -10.45 7.85 -8.26
C ASN A 115 -11.23 8.82 -7.36
N ASP A 116 -12.12 8.30 -6.51
CA ASP A 116 -12.99 9.16 -5.70
C ASP A 116 -12.34 9.47 -4.35
N TRP A 117 -11.63 8.52 -3.74
CA TRP A 117 -10.92 8.72 -2.48
C TRP A 117 -9.50 9.23 -2.71
N GLY A 118 -8.90 8.91 -3.86
CA GLY A 118 -7.54 9.32 -4.19
C GLY A 118 -6.48 8.52 -3.44
N ALA A 119 -6.73 7.23 -3.17
CA ALA A 119 -5.79 6.40 -2.45
C ALA A 119 -4.54 6.10 -3.28
N ASP A 120 -3.38 6.18 -2.63
CA ASP A 120 -2.10 5.86 -3.23
C ASP A 120 -1.80 4.36 -3.23
N VAL A 121 -2.34 3.65 -2.23
CA VAL A 121 -2.00 2.27 -1.91
C VAL A 121 -3.21 1.47 -1.43
N ILE A 122 -3.28 0.21 -1.81
CA ILE A 122 -4.15 -0.78 -1.17
C ILE A 122 -3.33 -1.89 -0.53
N ARG A 123 -3.66 -2.27 0.70
CA ARG A 123 -3.09 -3.45 1.36
C ARG A 123 -4.02 -4.64 1.17
N VAL A 124 -3.46 -5.77 0.71
CA VAL A 124 -4.19 -7.01 0.43
C VAL A 124 -3.94 -8.03 1.54
N SER A 125 -4.84 -8.05 2.52
CA SER A 125 -4.73 -8.84 3.74
C SER A 125 -5.06 -10.31 3.50
N THR A 126 -4.02 -11.12 3.29
CA THR A 126 -4.16 -12.56 2.99
C THR A 126 -3.94 -13.38 4.26
N TYR A 127 -5.03 -13.64 5.01
CA TYR A 127 -4.96 -14.45 6.23
C TYR A 127 -4.38 -15.83 5.95
N VAL A 128 -3.57 -16.34 6.87
CA VAL A 128 -3.01 -17.68 6.75
C VAL A 128 -3.99 -18.72 7.31
N GLN A 129 -4.34 -18.55 8.57
CA GLN A 129 -5.32 -19.34 9.31
C GLN A 129 -6.72 -18.74 9.12
N GLU A 130 -7.69 -19.15 9.94
CA GLU A 130 -9.02 -18.54 10.02
C GLU A 130 -9.77 -18.60 8.68
N ASP A 131 -9.77 -19.80 8.10
CA ASP A 131 -10.30 -20.12 6.76
C ASP A 131 -9.56 -19.44 5.59
N GLY A 132 -8.35 -18.91 5.85
CA GLY A 132 -7.50 -18.26 4.87
C GLY A 132 -6.63 -19.21 4.03
N TYR A 133 -5.46 -18.70 3.62
CA TYR A 133 -4.53 -19.29 2.66
C TYR A 133 -4.21 -20.77 2.90
N GLU A 134 -4.11 -21.24 4.15
CA GLU A 134 -3.79 -22.64 4.43
C GLU A 134 -4.84 -23.64 3.91
N THR A 135 -6.08 -23.18 3.70
CA THR A 135 -7.20 -24.02 3.27
C THR A 135 -7.19 -24.29 1.77
N ASP A 136 -6.83 -23.29 0.96
CA ASP A 136 -6.63 -23.40 -0.48
C ASP A 136 -5.57 -22.39 -0.96
N PRO A 137 -4.27 -22.74 -0.87
CA PRO A 137 -3.19 -21.86 -1.27
C PRO A 137 -3.30 -21.34 -2.70
N ALA A 138 -3.77 -22.18 -3.63
CA ALA A 138 -3.86 -21.77 -5.03
C ALA A 138 -4.94 -20.71 -5.23
N TYR A 139 -6.11 -20.91 -4.60
CA TYR A 139 -7.19 -19.94 -4.63
C TYR A 139 -6.77 -18.59 -4.06
N PHE A 140 -6.18 -18.56 -2.86
CA PHE A 140 -5.82 -17.30 -2.22
C PHE A 140 -4.64 -16.59 -2.90
N THR A 141 -3.70 -17.32 -3.51
CA THR A 141 -2.72 -16.71 -4.43
C THR A 141 -3.43 -16.05 -5.62
N ASP A 142 -4.45 -16.69 -6.19
CA ASP A 142 -5.20 -16.13 -7.33
C ASP A 142 -6.04 -14.91 -6.93
N VAL A 143 -6.63 -14.89 -5.74
CA VAL A 143 -7.34 -13.71 -5.20
C VAL A 143 -6.38 -12.54 -5.02
N ALA A 144 -5.25 -12.75 -4.33
CA ALA A 144 -4.24 -11.70 -4.16
C ALA A 144 -3.71 -11.19 -5.52
N SER A 145 -3.42 -12.10 -6.44
CA SER A 145 -2.99 -11.78 -7.81
C SER A 145 -4.01 -10.91 -8.56
N ARG A 146 -5.30 -11.23 -8.48
CA ARG A 146 -6.35 -10.45 -9.12
C ARG A 146 -6.40 -9.02 -8.57
N ILE A 147 -6.30 -8.85 -7.26
CA ILE A 147 -6.34 -7.53 -6.63
C ILE A 147 -5.08 -6.73 -6.98
N ILE A 148 -3.91 -7.38 -7.03
CA ILE A 148 -2.66 -6.77 -7.51
C ILE A 148 -2.83 -6.22 -8.93
N ASP A 149 -3.34 -7.04 -9.86
CA ASP A 149 -3.56 -6.63 -11.25
C ASP A 149 -4.51 -5.42 -11.33
N GLN A 150 -5.65 -5.49 -10.62
CA GLN A 150 -6.66 -4.42 -10.63
C GLN A 150 -6.14 -3.11 -9.99
N ALA A 151 -5.34 -3.19 -8.94
CA ALA A 151 -4.71 -2.01 -8.34
C ALA A 151 -3.65 -1.40 -9.26
N THR A 152 -2.85 -2.25 -9.92
CA THR A 152 -1.82 -1.83 -10.88
C THR A 152 -2.43 -1.13 -12.10
N GLU A 153 -3.56 -1.62 -12.62
CA GLU A 153 -4.30 -0.97 -13.70
C GLU A 153 -4.77 0.45 -13.35
N ARG A 154 -4.97 0.73 -12.05
CA ARG A 154 -5.36 2.04 -11.50
C ARG A 154 -4.16 2.90 -11.10
N GLY A 155 -2.95 2.38 -11.25
CA GLY A 155 -1.71 3.07 -10.86
C GLY A 155 -1.56 3.25 -9.35
N MET A 156 -2.20 2.40 -8.55
CA MET A 156 -2.00 2.32 -7.10
C MET A 156 -0.81 1.40 -6.76
N TYR A 157 -0.17 1.66 -5.63
CA TYR A 157 0.72 0.71 -4.97
C TYR A 157 -0.05 -0.40 -4.28
N VAL A 158 0.61 -1.52 -4.03
CA VAL A 158 0.02 -2.66 -3.33
C VAL A 158 0.94 -3.15 -2.23
N VAL A 159 0.44 -3.20 -0.99
CA VAL A 159 1.07 -3.96 0.08
C VAL A 159 0.52 -5.38 0.04
N VAL A 160 1.35 -6.35 -0.35
CA VAL A 160 1.01 -7.77 -0.35
C VAL A 160 1.27 -8.32 1.05
N ASP A 161 0.21 -8.50 1.82
CA ASP A 161 0.28 -8.82 3.23
C ASP A 161 0.09 -10.33 3.49
N TRP A 162 1.13 -10.94 4.04
CA TRP A 162 1.08 -12.25 4.68
C TRP A 162 0.49 -12.12 6.09
N HIS A 163 -0.84 -12.17 6.14
CA HIS A 163 -1.61 -11.80 7.31
C HIS A 163 -1.66 -12.91 8.36
N MET A 164 -0.52 -13.15 9.01
CA MET A 164 -0.46 -13.99 10.19
C MET A 164 -0.97 -13.21 11.43
N LEU A 165 -1.75 -13.90 12.26
CA LEU A 165 -2.31 -13.37 13.50
C LEU A 165 -2.33 -14.45 14.58
N THR A 166 -3.08 -15.53 14.36
CA THR A 166 -3.12 -16.70 15.24
C THR A 166 -2.80 -17.97 14.44
N PRO A 167 -1.74 -18.73 14.78
CA PRO A 167 -0.78 -18.52 15.86
C PRO A 167 0.14 -17.32 15.64
N GLY A 168 0.60 -16.71 16.74
CA GLY A 168 1.39 -15.48 16.75
C GLY A 168 2.86 -15.59 16.37
N ASP A 169 3.40 -16.80 16.23
CA ASP A 169 4.79 -17.02 15.81
C ASP A 169 4.85 -17.15 14.27
N PRO A 170 5.49 -16.20 13.55
CA PRO A 170 5.59 -16.28 12.09
C PRO A 170 6.34 -17.52 11.61
N ASN A 171 7.19 -18.12 12.47
CA ASN A 171 7.94 -19.34 12.13
C ASN A 171 7.05 -20.58 11.97
N VAL A 172 5.81 -20.55 12.45
CA VAL A 172 4.86 -21.68 12.29
C VAL A 172 4.53 -21.90 10.82
N ASN A 173 4.41 -20.82 10.05
CA ASN A 173 3.95 -20.86 8.66
C ASN A 173 5.06 -20.50 7.65
N THR A 174 6.34 -20.60 8.02
CA THR A 174 7.46 -20.19 7.16
C THR A 174 7.42 -20.80 5.76
N GLU A 175 7.16 -22.10 5.64
CA GLU A 175 7.14 -22.76 4.32
C GLU A 175 5.92 -22.35 3.49
N LEU A 176 4.78 -22.03 4.12
CA LEU A 176 3.62 -21.48 3.42
C LEU A 176 3.88 -20.04 2.95
N ALA A 177 4.53 -19.21 3.78
CA ALA A 177 4.94 -17.86 3.40
C ALA A 177 5.91 -17.88 2.23
N LYS A 178 6.95 -18.72 2.29
CA LYS A 178 7.93 -18.88 1.19
C LYS A 178 7.23 -19.32 -0.11
N ARG A 179 6.27 -20.24 -0.02
CA ARG A 179 5.46 -20.65 -1.18
C ARG A 179 4.67 -19.47 -1.75
N PHE A 180 3.92 -18.77 -0.91
CA PHE A 180 3.09 -17.63 -1.31
C PHE A 180 3.93 -16.56 -2.01
N PHE A 181 5.00 -16.10 -1.37
CA PHE A 181 5.87 -15.07 -1.96
C PHE A 181 6.59 -15.54 -3.22
N THR A 182 6.98 -16.81 -3.32
CA THR A 182 7.51 -17.36 -4.58
C THR A 182 6.47 -17.28 -5.70
N GLU A 183 5.22 -17.65 -5.42
CA GLU A 183 4.15 -17.63 -6.43
C GLU A 183 3.75 -16.21 -6.82
N ILE A 184 3.66 -15.28 -5.88
CA ILE A 184 3.34 -13.86 -6.14
C ILE A 184 4.47 -13.20 -6.94
N THR A 185 5.71 -13.29 -6.49
CA THR A 185 6.84 -12.64 -7.18
C THR A 185 7.11 -13.25 -8.56
N ALA A 186 6.80 -14.53 -8.77
CA ALA A 186 6.88 -15.15 -10.10
C ALA A 186 5.86 -14.56 -11.11
N ARG A 187 4.73 -14.03 -10.61
CA ARG A 187 3.67 -13.43 -11.44
C ARG A 187 3.86 -11.92 -11.63
N HIS A 188 4.31 -11.24 -10.57
CA HIS A 188 4.23 -9.78 -10.46
C HIS A 188 5.54 -9.09 -10.07
N GLY A 189 6.63 -9.82 -9.84
CA GLY A 189 7.91 -9.26 -9.38
C GLY A 189 8.63 -8.35 -10.39
N ASP A 190 8.07 -8.17 -11.59
CA ASP A 190 8.52 -7.18 -12.57
C ASP A 190 7.72 -5.86 -12.54
N GLN A 191 6.73 -5.76 -11.65
CA GLN A 191 5.94 -4.55 -11.42
C GLN A 191 6.63 -3.65 -10.38
N ASP A 192 6.66 -2.34 -10.66
CA ASP A 192 7.34 -1.35 -9.80
C ASP A 192 6.49 -0.87 -8.61
N ASN A 193 5.28 -1.40 -8.44
CA ASN A 193 4.28 -0.92 -7.47
C ASN A 193 4.01 -1.87 -6.29
N LEU A 194 4.81 -2.92 -6.11
CA LEU A 194 4.63 -3.89 -5.03
C LEU A 194 5.54 -3.64 -3.81
N ILE A 195 4.93 -3.78 -2.63
CA ILE A 195 5.57 -3.79 -1.32
C ILE A 195 5.16 -5.10 -0.64
N TYR A 196 6.08 -5.82 -0.02
CA TYR A 196 5.78 -7.13 0.57
C TYR A 196 5.82 -7.07 2.09
N GLU A 197 4.67 -7.23 2.75
CA GLU A 197 4.59 -7.35 4.21
C GLU A 197 4.63 -8.82 4.59
N ILE A 198 5.76 -9.26 5.15
CA ILE A 198 6.06 -10.69 5.29
C ILE A 198 5.51 -11.32 6.57
N ALA A 199 5.05 -10.50 7.52
CA ALA A 199 4.36 -10.94 8.73
C ALA A 199 3.58 -9.75 9.31
N ASN A 200 2.26 -9.84 9.27
CA ASN A 200 1.34 -8.83 9.82
C ASN A 200 1.57 -8.54 11.32
N GLU A 201 1.24 -9.48 12.21
CA GLU A 201 1.21 -9.21 13.65
C GLU A 201 1.87 -10.31 14.50
N PRO A 202 3.22 -10.40 14.49
CA PRO A 202 3.91 -11.28 15.42
C PRO A 202 3.53 -11.02 16.87
N ASN A 203 3.08 -12.05 17.59
CA ASN A 203 2.63 -11.95 18.97
C ASN A 203 3.03 -13.19 19.78
N GLY A 204 3.33 -12.99 21.07
CA GLY A 204 3.84 -14.06 21.93
C GLY A 204 5.23 -14.58 21.55
N VAL A 205 5.99 -13.81 20.76
CA VAL A 205 7.33 -14.15 20.27
C VAL A 205 8.33 -13.01 20.45
N SER A 206 9.63 -13.35 20.53
CA SER A 206 10.69 -12.35 20.68
C SER A 206 11.06 -11.70 19.34
N TRP A 207 11.60 -10.48 19.38
CA TRP A 207 12.18 -9.83 18.21
C TRP A 207 13.19 -10.71 17.47
N SER A 208 14.05 -11.43 18.19
CA SER A 208 15.03 -12.34 17.58
C SER A 208 14.40 -13.47 16.73
N ALA A 209 13.23 -13.98 17.12
CA ALA A 209 12.51 -15.01 16.35
C ALA A 209 11.88 -14.41 15.09
N ILE A 210 11.35 -13.19 15.19
CA ILE A 210 10.80 -12.42 14.07
C ILE A 210 11.91 -12.09 13.05
N ARG A 211 13.04 -11.58 13.54
CA ARG A 211 14.22 -11.29 12.71
C ARG A 211 14.73 -12.54 11.99
N SER A 212 14.83 -13.67 12.70
CA SER A 212 15.25 -14.95 12.09
C SER A 212 14.30 -15.37 10.96
N TYR A 213 12.98 -15.23 11.17
CA TYR A 213 11.98 -15.48 10.14
C TYR A 213 12.19 -14.54 8.93
N ALA A 214 12.37 -13.25 9.17
CA ALA A 214 12.57 -12.26 8.11
C ALA A 214 13.82 -12.56 7.27
N GLU A 215 14.93 -12.93 7.91
CA GLU A 215 16.18 -13.30 7.23
C GLU A 215 16.06 -14.61 6.41
N GLU A 216 15.04 -15.44 6.65
CA GLU A 216 14.72 -16.59 5.79
C GLU A 216 13.78 -16.25 4.63
N VAL A 217 12.80 -15.35 4.83
CA VAL A 217 11.76 -15.05 3.83
C VAL A 217 12.17 -13.95 2.86
N ILE A 218 12.93 -12.93 3.30
CA ILE A 218 13.42 -11.85 2.42
C ILE A 218 14.16 -12.42 1.20
N PRO A 219 15.12 -13.36 1.32
CA PRO A 219 15.78 -13.93 0.15
C PRO A 219 14.83 -14.61 -0.85
N VAL A 220 13.69 -15.11 -0.40
CA VAL A 220 12.66 -15.72 -1.27
C VAL A 220 11.94 -14.65 -2.08
N VAL A 221 11.52 -13.55 -1.44
CA VAL A 221 10.95 -12.39 -2.15
C VAL A 221 11.96 -11.86 -3.17
N ARG A 222 13.22 -11.67 -2.75
CA ARG A 222 14.31 -11.12 -3.58
C ARG A 222 14.72 -12.00 -4.76
N ALA A 223 14.37 -13.29 -4.74
CA ALA A 223 14.64 -14.18 -5.86
C ALA A 223 13.74 -13.88 -7.06
N GLY A 224 12.50 -13.43 -6.84
CA GLY A 224 11.57 -13.01 -7.88
C GLY A 224 11.56 -11.50 -8.11
N ASP A 225 11.81 -10.70 -7.06
CA ASP A 225 11.83 -9.24 -7.11
C ASP A 225 13.05 -8.67 -6.33
N PRO A 226 14.21 -8.51 -6.99
CA PRO A 226 15.47 -8.17 -6.33
C PRO A 226 15.48 -6.81 -5.64
N ASP A 227 14.71 -5.84 -6.13
CA ASP A 227 14.78 -4.44 -5.69
C ASP A 227 13.57 -4.05 -4.80
N SER A 228 12.57 -4.93 -4.60
CA SER A 228 11.37 -4.75 -3.75
C SER A 228 11.54 -3.98 -2.42
N VAL A 229 10.49 -3.34 -1.93
CA VAL A 229 10.44 -2.92 -0.50
C VAL A 229 9.83 -4.07 0.30
N VAL A 230 10.45 -4.46 1.42
CA VAL A 230 9.91 -5.48 2.32
C VAL A 230 9.61 -4.89 3.69
N ILE A 231 8.38 -5.05 4.16
CA ILE A 231 7.91 -4.63 5.48
C ILE A 231 7.94 -5.84 6.44
N VAL A 232 8.55 -5.66 7.60
CA VAL A 232 8.67 -6.69 8.64
C VAL A 232 7.80 -6.32 9.84
N GLY A 233 6.90 -7.23 10.21
CA GLY A 233 6.13 -7.16 11.46
C GLY A 233 7.00 -6.98 12.68
N THR A 234 6.48 -6.31 13.71
CA THR A 234 7.22 -6.06 14.94
C THR A 234 6.58 -6.76 16.12
N ARG A 235 7.31 -6.84 17.23
CA ARG A 235 6.87 -7.61 18.40
C ARG A 235 5.58 -7.03 18.99
N GLY A 236 4.68 -7.92 19.42
CA GLY A 236 3.49 -7.55 20.17
C GLY A 236 2.43 -6.93 19.26
N TRP A 237 1.91 -7.72 18.32
CA TRP A 237 0.94 -7.25 17.32
C TRP A 237 1.44 -6.02 16.57
N SER A 238 2.70 -6.07 16.15
CA SER A 238 3.36 -4.97 15.47
C SER A 238 3.29 -3.63 16.22
N SER A 239 3.31 -3.64 17.55
CA SER A 239 3.32 -2.42 18.37
C SER A 239 4.72 -1.86 18.64
N LEU A 240 5.73 -2.26 17.87
CA LEU A 240 7.16 -2.01 18.18
C LEU A 240 7.57 -2.54 19.56
N GLY A 241 6.87 -3.55 20.09
CA GLY A 241 7.11 -4.17 21.40
C GLY A 241 6.36 -3.54 22.58
N VAL A 242 5.65 -2.42 22.39
CA VAL A 242 4.99 -1.68 23.48
C VAL A 242 3.96 -2.52 24.23
N SER A 243 3.16 -3.31 23.50
CA SER A 243 2.14 -4.17 24.11
C SER A 243 2.73 -5.28 25.00
N ASP A 244 3.99 -5.64 24.76
CA ASP A 244 4.73 -6.70 25.46
C ASP A 244 5.69 -6.15 26.53
N GLY A 245 5.59 -4.85 26.85
CA GLY A 245 6.43 -4.18 27.83
C GLY A 245 7.87 -3.93 27.36
N SER A 246 8.08 -3.88 26.05
CA SER A 246 9.32 -3.46 25.41
C SER A 246 9.10 -2.17 24.59
N ASP A 247 10.05 -1.84 23.72
CA ASP A 247 10.00 -0.66 22.86
C ASP A 247 10.88 -0.85 21.60
N GLU A 248 11.00 0.20 20.79
CA GLU A 248 11.70 0.20 19.51
C GLU A 248 13.20 -0.15 19.62
N SER A 249 13.78 -0.06 20.82
CA SER A 249 15.21 -0.26 21.02
C SER A 249 15.68 -1.69 20.72
N GLU A 250 14.81 -2.69 20.83
CA GLU A 250 15.13 -4.07 20.42
C GLU A 250 15.48 -4.15 18.92
N ILE A 251 14.74 -3.41 18.08
CA ILE A 251 14.94 -3.38 16.63
C ILE A 251 16.16 -2.52 16.29
N VAL A 252 16.30 -1.34 16.91
CA VAL A 252 17.46 -0.45 16.68
C VAL A 252 18.77 -1.13 17.06
N ALA A 253 18.78 -1.92 18.14
CA ALA A 253 19.98 -2.62 18.60
C ALA A 253 20.34 -3.84 17.73
N ASP A 254 19.36 -4.47 17.09
CA ASP A 254 19.55 -5.70 16.33
C ASP A 254 18.64 -5.75 15.08
N PRO A 255 18.85 -4.88 14.08
CA PRO A 255 17.98 -4.79 12.91
C PRO A 255 18.11 -6.02 12.01
N VAL A 256 17.10 -6.24 11.17
CA VAL A 256 17.15 -7.27 10.11
C VAL A 256 18.35 -6.99 9.18
N ASN A 257 19.16 -8.01 8.92
CA ASN A 257 20.34 -7.87 8.07
C ASN A 257 20.00 -7.94 6.56
N ALA A 258 19.26 -6.95 6.08
CA ALA A 258 18.93 -6.76 4.66
C ALA A 258 18.73 -5.27 4.33
N GLU A 259 18.95 -4.91 3.07
CA GLU A 259 18.65 -3.57 2.55
C GLU A 259 17.18 -3.49 2.07
N ASN A 260 16.69 -2.27 1.88
CA ASN A 260 15.33 -1.96 1.42
C ASN A 260 14.23 -2.63 2.28
N VAL A 261 14.42 -2.57 3.60
CA VAL A 261 13.51 -3.09 4.63
C VAL A 261 12.90 -1.93 5.41
N MET A 262 11.60 -2.03 5.67
CA MET A 262 10.86 -1.20 6.62
C MET A 262 10.30 -2.06 7.75
N TYR A 263 9.91 -1.44 8.86
CA TYR A 263 9.23 -2.09 9.97
C TYR A 263 7.82 -1.54 10.11
N THR A 264 6.85 -2.38 10.49
CA THR A 264 5.48 -1.92 10.71
C THR A 264 5.17 -1.60 12.17
N PHE A 265 4.32 -0.59 12.34
CA PHE A 265 3.67 -0.22 13.58
C PHE A 265 2.16 -0.21 13.40
N HIS A 266 1.41 -0.92 14.25
CA HIS A 266 -0.05 -0.92 14.24
C HIS A 266 -0.62 -0.20 15.45
N PHE A 267 -1.72 0.54 15.25
CA PHE A 267 -2.43 1.18 16.36
C PHE A 267 -3.95 1.23 16.16
N TYR A 268 -4.68 1.29 17.27
CA TYR A 268 -6.12 1.52 17.30
C TYR A 268 -6.37 2.66 18.28
N ALA A 269 -6.75 3.82 17.76
CA ALA A 269 -6.56 5.11 18.44
C ALA A 269 -7.31 5.23 19.78
N ALA A 270 -8.48 4.62 19.91
CA ALA A 270 -9.24 4.63 21.16
C ALA A 270 -8.60 3.77 22.27
N SER A 271 -7.64 2.91 21.93
CA SER A 271 -6.94 2.02 22.87
C SER A 271 -5.46 2.36 23.05
N HIS A 272 -4.80 2.83 21.99
CA HIS A 272 -3.35 3.00 21.94
C HIS A 272 -3.03 4.49 21.95
N GLN A 273 -3.09 5.10 23.14
CA GLN A 273 -2.93 6.54 23.33
C GLN A 273 -1.45 6.94 23.62
N GLU A 274 -1.22 7.75 24.66
CA GLU A 274 0.12 8.12 25.11
C GLU A 274 1.00 6.89 25.39
N GLY A 275 2.30 6.99 25.11
CA GLY A 275 3.24 5.86 25.16
C GLY A 275 3.35 5.08 23.84
N TYR A 276 2.24 4.81 23.14
CA TYR A 276 2.27 4.21 21.80
C TYR A 276 2.72 5.24 20.76
N ILE A 277 2.05 6.40 20.71
CA ILE A 277 2.43 7.49 19.78
C ILE A 277 3.84 8.02 20.05
N ASP A 278 4.24 8.13 21.33
CA ASP A 278 5.59 8.55 21.71
C ASP A 278 6.65 7.53 21.26
N THR A 279 6.30 6.24 21.21
CA THR A 279 7.19 5.18 20.74
C THR A 279 7.34 5.21 19.23
N LEU A 280 6.24 5.40 18.51
CA LEU A 280 6.27 5.61 17.07
C LEU A 280 7.15 6.82 16.70
N GLU A 281 7.01 7.94 17.40
CA GLU A 281 7.81 9.15 17.15
C GLU A 281 9.32 8.87 17.28
N ARG A 282 9.75 8.22 18.38
CA ARG A 282 11.17 7.87 18.60
C ARG A 282 11.69 6.83 17.59
N ALA A 283 10.85 5.89 17.20
CA ALA A 283 11.19 4.87 16.21
C ALA A 283 11.39 5.49 14.83
N ALA A 284 10.50 6.40 14.41
CA ALA A 284 10.56 7.05 13.09
C ALA A 284 11.83 7.92 12.89
N ASP A 285 12.45 8.38 13.97
CA ASP A 285 13.73 9.11 13.91
C ASP A 285 14.93 8.19 13.57
N GLN A 286 14.77 6.87 13.67
CA GLN A 286 15.88 5.90 13.61
C GLN A 286 15.61 4.72 12.65
N LEU A 287 14.35 4.43 12.36
CA LEU A 287 13.91 3.28 11.60
C LEU A 287 12.97 3.75 10.46
N PRO A 288 13.06 3.14 9.27
CA PRO A 288 12.04 3.30 8.24
C PRO A 288 10.75 2.58 8.67
N ILE A 289 9.72 3.37 8.97
CA ILE A 289 8.41 2.86 9.44
C ILE A 289 7.35 3.00 8.35
N PHE A 290 6.48 2.00 8.25
CA PHE A 290 5.22 2.03 7.50
C PHE A 290 4.10 1.59 8.45
N VAL A 291 3.01 2.33 8.58
CA VAL A 291 1.84 1.89 9.38
C VAL A 291 0.92 1.05 8.49
N THR A 292 1.18 -0.27 8.39
CA THR A 292 0.41 -1.13 7.47
C THR A 292 -1.01 -1.40 7.97
N GLU A 293 -1.30 -1.12 9.24
CA GLU A 293 -2.66 -1.25 9.77
C GLU A 293 -2.91 -0.26 10.90
N PHE A 294 -4.05 0.43 10.85
CA PHE A 294 -4.57 1.16 12.00
C PHE A 294 -6.09 1.37 11.95
N GLY A 295 -6.70 1.57 13.12
CA GLY A 295 -8.11 1.95 13.29
C GLY A 295 -8.28 3.17 14.18
N ALA A 296 -9.45 3.82 14.11
CA ALA A 296 -9.81 4.92 15.01
C ALA A 296 -10.52 4.43 16.29
N GLU A 297 -11.05 3.22 16.23
CA GLU A 297 -11.78 2.50 17.27
C GLU A 297 -10.86 1.78 18.26
N GLU A 298 -11.43 0.89 19.08
CA GLU A 298 -10.67 0.11 20.06
C GLU A 298 -9.88 -1.03 19.39
N TYR A 299 -8.90 -1.60 20.09
CA TYR A 299 -8.00 -2.66 19.58
C TYR A 299 -8.71 -3.94 19.07
N THR A 300 -10.03 -4.04 19.26
CA THR A 300 -10.84 -5.15 18.74
C THR A 300 -11.30 -4.94 17.28
N GLY A 301 -10.99 -3.77 16.69
CA GLY A 301 -11.53 -3.33 15.41
C GLY A 301 -13.00 -2.89 15.49
N ASP A 302 -13.55 -2.80 16.70
CA ASP A 302 -14.92 -2.39 17.01
C ASP A 302 -14.94 -1.44 18.23
N GLY A 303 -16.12 -0.96 18.61
CA GLY A 303 -16.30 -0.07 19.74
C GLY A 303 -16.28 1.41 19.35
N GLY A 304 -16.07 2.29 20.34
CA GLY A 304 -16.12 3.74 20.13
C GLY A 304 -14.89 4.27 19.39
N HIS A 305 -15.10 5.23 18.50
CA HIS A 305 -14.01 5.93 17.83
C HIS A 305 -13.40 7.03 18.70
N ASP A 306 -12.09 7.21 18.59
CA ASP A 306 -11.35 8.39 19.07
C ASP A 306 -10.65 9.08 17.89
N PHE A 307 -11.45 9.80 17.09
CA PHE A 307 -10.94 10.49 15.91
C PHE A 307 -9.98 11.64 16.26
N GLU A 308 -10.12 12.26 17.43
CA GLU A 308 -9.18 13.30 17.87
C GLU A 308 -7.79 12.70 18.09
N PHE A 309 -7.71 11.52 18.73
CA PHE A 309 -6.44 10.84 18.89
C PHE A 309 -5.92 10.23 17.58
N ALA A 310 -6.81 9.70 16.73
CA ALA A 310 -6.42 9.21 15.41
C ALA A 310 -5.81 10.34 14.55
N ASP A 311 -6.38 11.55 14.59
CA ASP A 311 -5.83 12.72 13.91
C ASP A 311 -4.44 13.10 14.44
N ARG A 312 -4.17 12.95 15.75
CA ARG A 312 -2.82 13.14 16.30
C ARG A 312 -1.81 12.15 15.72
N TYR A 313 -2.20 10.89 15.53
CA TYR A 313 -1.34 9.93 14.83
C TYR A 313 -1.11 10.37 13.40
N LEU A 314 -2.17 10.69 12.64
CA LEU A 314 -2.04 11.08 11.23
C LEU A 314 -1.19 12.35 11.04
N ASP A 315 -1.27 13.32 11.95
CA ASP A 315 -0.39 14.49 11.98
C ASP A 315 1.08 14.09 12.16
N LEU A 316 1.38 13.17 13.09
CA LEU A 316 2.73 12.62 13.26
C LEU A 316 3.19 11.85 12.01
N LEU A 317 2.31 11.04 11.41
CA LEU A 317 2.64 10.29 10.19
C LEU A 317 2.98 11.25 9.05
N ALA A 318 2.21 12.33 8.88
CA ALA A 318 2.49 13.38 7.90
C ALA A 318 3.81 14.11 8.21
N GLU A 319 4.08 14.48 9.46
CA GLU A 319 5.33 15.13 9.87
C GLU A 319 6.56 14.26 9.56
N LYS A 320 6.47 12.96 9.84
CA LYS A 320 7.57 11.99 9.66
C LYS A 320 7.60 11.35 8.27
N ASN A 321 6.68 11.72 7.38
CA ASN A 321 6.51 11.11 6.05
C ASN A 321 6.37 9.57 6.13
N ILE A 322 5.52 9.09 7.03
CA ILE A 322 5.22 7.67 7.24
C ILE A 322 3.97 7.31 6.46
N SER A 323 4.09 6.34 5.56
CA SER A 323 2.98 5.80 4.78
C SER A 323 2.04 4.97 5.65
N TRP A 324 0.76 4.87 5.27
CA TRP A 324 -0.24 4.16 6.05
C TRP A 324 -1.39 3.54 5.25
N THR A 325 -1.98 2.49 5.84
CA THR A 325 -3.24 1.87 5.37
C THR A 325 -4.22 1.66 6.53
N ASN A 326 -5.44 2.20 6.41
CA ASN A 326 -6.47 2.08 7.44
C ASN A 326 -7.23 0.74 7.34
N TRP A 327 -7.54 0.15 8.50
CA TRP A 327 -8.38 -1.04 8.65
C TRP A 327 -9.85 -0.61 8.84
N ASN A 328 -10.81 -1.01 7.99
CA ASN A 328 -10.65 -1.77 6.75
C ASN A 328 -11.76 -1.52 5.69
N TYR A 329 -11.43 -1.86 4.44
CA TYR A 329 -12.26 -1.70 3.24
C TYR A 329 -13.28 -2.84 3.06
N SER A 330 -14.23 -2.96 4.00
CA SER A 330 -15.32 -3.93 3.95
C SER A 330 -16.62 -3.36 4.51
N ASP A 331 -17.69 -4.16 4.44
CA ASP A 331 -18.97 -3.91 5.09
C ASP A 331 -19.22 -4.80 6.32
N ASP A 332 -18.14 -5.27 6.98
CA ASP A 332 -18.23 -5.98 8.27
C ASP A 332 -19.03 -5.15 9.28
N PHE A 333 -19.68 -5.80 10.25
CA PHE A 333 -20.55 -5.10 11.20
C PHE A 333 -19.80 -4.18 12.17
N ARG A 334 -18.49 -4.41 12.38
CA ARG A 334 -17.70 -3.65 13.36
C ARG A 334 -17.50 -2.19 12.92
N SER A 335 -17.26 -1.33 13.90
CA SER A 335 -17.11 0.11 13.66
C SER A 335 -15.90 0.47 12.79
N GLY A 336 -14.82 -0.33 12.80
CA GLY A 336 -13.64 -0.10 11.95
C GLY A 336 -13.85 -0.33 10.45
N ALA A 337 -14.83 -1.15 10.06
CA ALA A 337 -15.15 -1.36 8.64
C ALA A 337 -15.82 -0.12 8.05
N VAL A 338 -15.31 0.35 6.90
CA VAL A 338 -15.70 1.66 6.34
C VAL A 338 -17.09 1.70 5.71
N PHE A 339 -17.64 0.56 5.30
CA PHE A 339 -18.95 0.50 4.64
C PHE A 339 -20.06 0.00 5.58
N GLU A 340 -21.27 0.51 5.42
CA GLU A 340 -22.46 -0.02 6.09
C GLU A 340 -22.77 -1.45 5.61
N PRO A 341 -23.19 -2.38 6.50
CA PRO A 341 -23.48 -3.76 6.11
C PRO A 341 -24.46 -3.88 4.93
N GLY A 342 -24.09 -4.68 3.93
CA GLY A 342 -24.86 -4.88 2.70
C GLY A 342 -24.48 -3.93 1.56
N THR A 343 -23.58 -2.97 1.79
CA THR A 343 -23.01 -2.14 0.73
C THR A 343 -22.32 -3.01 -0.32
N CYS A 344 -21.62 -4.08 0.11
CA CYS A 344 -20.83 -4.86 -0.82
C CYS A 344 -21.68 -5.63 -1.81
N ASP A 345 -22.74 -6.28 -1.31
CA ASP A 345 -23.71 -6.97 -2.15
C ASP A 345 -24.53 -6.03 -3.05
N ALA A 346 -24.73 -4.78 -2.61
CA ALA A 346 -25.48 -3.78 -3.36
C ALA A 346 -24.64 -3.08 -4.46
N GLY A 347 -23.31 -3.10 -4.34
CA GLY A 347 -22.40 -2.38 -5.24
C GLY A 347 -22.51 -0.85 -5.12
N SER A 348 -22.91 -0.34 -3.95
CA SER A 348 -23.22 1.09 -3.73
C SER A 348 -22.05 1.89 -3.15
N TRP A 349 -20.80 1.51 -3.48
CA TRP A 349 -19.55 2.04 -2.91
C TRP A 349 -19.42 3.58 -2.91
N ALA A 350 -19.92 4.22 -3.96
CA ALA A 350 -19.84 5.67 -4.15
C ALA A 350 -20.99 6.44 -3.48
N ASP A 351 -22.00 5.77 -2.94
CA ASP A 351 -23.09 6.43 -2.23
C ASP A 351 -22.60 6.92 -0.87
N PRO A 352 -22.67 8.24 -0.56
CA PRO A 352 -22.29 8.75 0.74
C PRO A 352 -23.02 8.08 1.92
N GLY A 353 -24.24 7.58 1.69
CA GLY A 353 -25.01 6.84 2.69
C GLY A 353 -24.54 5.41 2.94
N SER A 354 -23.57 4.92 2.15
CA SER A 354 -22.97 3.59 2.31
C SER A 354 -21.75 3.60 3.22
N LEU A 355 -21.26 4.76 3.68
CA LEU A 355 -20.11 4.85 4.58
C LEU A 355 -20.54 4.89 6.04
N LYS A 356 -19.84 4.12 6.88
CA LYS A 356 -19.84 4.31 8.33
C LYS A 356 -19.11 5.61 8.69
N GLU A 357 -19.19 5.99 9.97
CA GLU A 357 -18.47 7.14 10.51
C GLU A 357 -16.95 7.06 10.26
N SER A 358 -16.35 5.88 10.47
CA SER A 358 -14.95 5.59 10.13
C SER A 358 -14.64 5.78 8.65
N GLY A 359 -15.52 5.33 7.76
CA GLY A 359 -15.38 5.48 6.31
C GLY A 359 -15.45 6.93 5.84
N VAL A 360 -16.39 7.71 6.38
CA VAL A 360 -16.46 9.15 6.13
C VAL A 360 -15.16 9.81 6.57
N TRP A 361 -14.74 9.57 7.82
CA TRP A 361 -13.54 10.13 8.42
C TRP A 361 -12.28 9.84 7.59
N ILE A 362 -12.01 8.57 7.26
CA ILE A 362 -10.78 8.21 6.57
C ILE A 362 -10.76 8.67 5.11
N SER A 363 -11.90 8.63 4.41
CA SER A 363 -11.96 9.05 3.01
C SER A 363 -11.63 10.53 2.82
N GLU A 364 -11.92 11.37 3.82
CA GLU A 364 -11.51 12.79 3.81
C GLU A 364 -9.99 12.94 3.95
N ARG A 365 -9.35 12.12 4.80
CA ARG A 365 -7.90 12.17 5.05
C ARG A 365 -7.06 11.61 3.91
N ILE A 366 -7.60 10.63 3.18
CA ILE A 366 -6.97 10.13 1.95
C ILE A 366 -6.97 11.23 0.87
N ARG A 367 -8.06 11.98 0.72
CA ARG A 367 -8.16 13.08 -0.27
C ARG A 367 -7.20 14.25 0.00
N GLY A 368 -6.76 14.44 1.24
CA GLY A 368 -5.85 15.52 1.65
C GLY A 368 -6.56 16.77 2.14
#